data_AF-A0A7S2RUM7-F1
#
_entry.id   AF-A0A7S2RUM7-F1
#
_cell.length_a   1.000
_cell.length_b   1.000
_cell.length_c   1.000
_cell.angle_alpha   90.00
_cell.angle_beta   90.00
_cell.angle_gamma   90.00
#
_symmetry.space_group_name_H-M   'P 1'
#
loop_
_entity.id
_entity.type
_entity.pdbx_description
1 polymer ?
#
loop_
_entity_poly.entity_id
_entity_poly.type
_entity_poly.pdbx_seq_one_letter_code
_entity_poly.pdbx_strand_id
1 'polypeptide(L)'
;KRYKSDMLVNNSVCFVLDTETGNFEETTWGKVHRGQVVRIQRNETVAADMLLLLTSHAHEDPCCYLETSSVDGETYLKKRYTKPAILQTVAPDLETYSCDEEVDFVPQDFLQAIGRDTVVLRYDLPDSSLSSFNGEIEFPGAKAVTFSAENTLLRGCKVRNVNWAIGVVLYTGHDTKILMADDPSTRKISIV
;
A
#
# COMPACT_ATOMS: atom_id res chain seq x y z
N LYS A 1 -0.83 20.01 20.90
CA LYS A 1 0.26 19.77 19.91
C LYS A 1 -0.02 18.52 19.07
N ARG A 2 -0.29 17.33 19.66
CA ARG A 2 -0.70 16.11 18.93
C ARG A 2 -1.89 16.31 17.98
N TYR A 3 -3.03 16.81 18.48
CA TYR A 3 -4.22 17.08 17.65
C TYR A 3 -3.96 17.92 16.37
N LYS A 4 -3.08 18.93 16.43
CA LYS A 4 -2.71 19.73 15.25
C LYS A 4 -1.84 18.95 14.27
N SER A 5 -0.94 18.10 14.77
CA SER A 5 -0.12 17.21 13.96
C SER A 5 -0.98 16.15 13.26
N ASP A 6 -1.92 15.55 13.99
CA ASP A 6 -2.82 14.53 13.46
C ASP A 6 -3.72 15.13 12.36
N MET A 7 -4.20 16.36 12.56
CA MET A 7 -5.00 17.08 11.57
C MET A 7 -4.21 17.38 10.29
N LEU A 8 -2.91 17.68 10.36
CA LEU A 8 -2.07 17.90 9.18
C LEU A 8 -1.89 16.60 8.38
N VAL A 9 -1.61 15.50 9.07
CA VAL A 9 -1.46 14.17 8.44
C VAL A 9 -2.76 13.71 7.81
N ASN A 10 -3.89 13.91 8.48
CA ASN A 10 -5.19 13.48 7.96
C ASN A 10 -5.64 14.27 6.71
N ASN A 11 -5.14 15.49 6.53
CA ASN A 11 -5.39 16.32 5.35
C ASN A 11 -4.34 16.16 4.25
N SER A 12 -3.35 15.28 4.42
CA SER A 12 -2.44 14.92 3.33
C SER A 12 -3.21 14.27 2.19
N VAL A 13 -2.81 14.57 0.96
CA VAL A 13 -3.47 14.09 -0.26
C VAL A 13 -2.98 12.69 -0.62
N CYS A 14 -3.86 11.89 -1.21
CA CYS A 14 -3.54 10.65 -1.91
C CYS A 14 -4.58 10.38 -2.99
N PHE A 15 -4.31 9.40 -3.86
CA PHE A 15 -5.20 9.06 -4.97
C PHE A 15 -5.84 7.69 -4.79
N VAL A 16 -7.17 7.63 -4.77
CA VAL A 16 -7.96 6.38 -4.66
C VAL A 16 -8.60 6.06 -6.00
N LEU A 17 -8.58 4.79 -6.40
CA LEU A 17 -9.27 4.32 -7.59
C LEU A 17 -10.78 4.43 -7.41
N ASP A 18 -11.42 5.20 -8.27
CA ASP A 18 -12.85 5.08 -8.50
C ASP A 18 -13.11 3.96 -9.51
N THR A 19 -13.74 2.88 -9.05
CA THR A 19 -14.05 1.71 -9.86
C THR A 19 -15.15 1.96 -10.89
N GLU A 20 -15.97 3.02 -10.75
CA GLU A 20 -17.00 3.37 -11.73
C GLU A 20 -16.40 4.08 -12.93
N THR A 21 -15.53 5.07 -12.69
CA THR A 21 -14.88 5.83 -13.76
C THR A 21 -13.58 5.18 -14.26
N GLY A 22 -12.97 4.29 -13.47
CA GLY A 22 -11.68 3.68 -13.76
C GLY A 22 -10.48 4.61 -13.53
N ASN A 23 -10.70 5.78 -12.92
CA ASN A 23 -9.68 6.80 -12.71
C ASN A 23 -9.26 6.89 -11.25
N PHE A 24 -8.05 7.38 -11.03
CA PHE A 24 -7.56 7.73 -9.70
C PHE A 24 -8.01 9.14 -9.32
N GLU A 25 -8.83 9.26 -8.27
CA GLU A 25 -9.37 10.52 -7.77
C GLU A 25 -8.65 10.99 -6.51
N GLU A 26 -8.48 12.30 -6.39
CA GLU A 26 -7.88 12.92 -5.22
C GLU A 26 -8.75 12.74 -3.97
N THR A 27 -8.14 12.32 -2.87
CA THR A 27 -8.76 12.28 -1.55
C THR A 27 -7.75 12.63 -0.46
N THR A 28 -8.22 12.70 0.78
CA THR A 28 -7.40 12.96 1.95
C THR A 28 -7.15 11.66 2.73
N TRP A 29 -6.00 11.54 3.40
CA TRP A 29 -5.66 10.35 4.20
C TRP A 29 -6.72 9.96 5.22
N GLY A 30 -7.38 10.96 5.84
CA GLY A 30 -8.46 10.71 6.81
C GLY A 30 -9.73 10.06 6.22
N LYS A 31 -9.84 10.00 4.89
CA LYS A 31 -10.94 9.36 4.15
C LYS A 31 -10.56 8.03 3.52
N VAL A 32 -9.32 7.57 3.71
CA VAL A 32 -8.87 6.28 3.20
C VAL A 32 -9.41 5.15 4.08
N HIS A 33 -9.98 4.13 3.45
CA HIS A 33 -10.62 2.98 4.08
C HIS A 33 -10.05 1.66 3.55
N ARG A 34 -10.16 0.61 4.37
CA ARG A 34 -9.76 -0.75 3.99
C ARG A 34 -10.48 -1.21 2.72
N GLY A 35 -9.78 -1.95 1.88
CA GLY A 35 -10.28 -2.45 0.59
C GLY A 35 -10.23 -1.43 -0.55
N GLN A 36 -9.95 -0.15 -0.29
CA GLN A 36 -9.72 0.81 -1.36
C GLN A 36 -8.37 0.56 -2.04
N VAL A 37 -8.33 0.78 -3.35
CA VAL A 37 -7.09 0.76 -4.12
C VAL A 37 -6.54 2.18 -4.21
N VAL A 38 -5.27 2.32 -3.88
CA VAL A 38 -4.57 3.61 -3.80
C VAL A 38 -3.34 3.58 -4.69
N ARG A 39 -3.12 4.66 -5.43
CA ARG A 39 -1.88 4.93 -6.16
C ARG A 39 -1.00 5.89 -5.37
N ILE A 40 0.28 5.58 -5.29
CA ILE A 40 1.30 6.38 -4.60
C ILE A 40 2.36 6.74 -5.62
N GLN A 41 2.67 8.02 -5.77
CA GLN A 41 3.71 8.47 -6.69
C GLN A 41 5.10 8.32 -6.09
N ARG A 42 6.11 8.46 -6.94
CA ARG A 42 7.52 8.45 -6.55
C ARG A 42 7.80 9.48 -5.47
N ASN A 43 8.51 9.06 -4.43
CA ASN A 43 8.91 9.86 -3.27
C ASN A 43 7.75 10.31 -2.36
N GLU A 44 6.51 9.91 -2.64
CA GLU A 44 5.38 10.16 -1.76
C GLU A 44 5.35 9.18 -0.59
N THR A 45 4.70 9.61 0.48
CA THR A 45 4.51 8.81 1.69
C THR A 45 3.25 7.96 1.58
N VAL A 46 3.35 6.70 1.97
CA VAL A 46 2.24 5.75 1.99
C VAL A 46 1.22 6.17 3.08
N ALA A 47 -0.05 6.31 2.71
CA ALA A 47 -1.13 6.77 3.59
C ALA A 47 -1.63 5.72 4.60
N ALA A 48 -1.53 4.44 4.26
CA ALA A 48 -2.11 3.31 4.97
C ALA A 48 -1.29 2.03 4.72
N ASP A 49 -1.40 1.01 5.58
CA ASP A 49 -0.73 -0.26 5.28
C ASP A 49 -1.48 -0.97 4.15
N MET A 50 -0.78 -1.41 3.12
CA MET A 50 -1.39 -1.93 1.89
C MET A 50 -0.63 -3.10 1.29
N LEU A 51 -1.34 -3.98 0.58
CA LEU A 51 -0.76 -5.02 -0.27
C LEU A 51 -0.37 -4.41 -1.61
N LEU A 52 0.89 -4.59 -2.02
CA LEU A 52 1.38 -4.15 -3.33
C LEU A 52 0.77 -5.01 -4.44
N LEU A 53 0.11 -4.37 -5.41
CA LEU A 53 -0.55 -5.03 -6.53
C LEU A 53 0.20 -4.81 -7.85
N LEU A 54 0.71 -3.61 -8.09
CA LEU A 54 1.36 -3.24 -9.35
C LEU A 54 2.35 -2.10 -9.13
N THR A 55 3.41 -2.07 -9.94
CA THR A 55 4.38 -0.95 -9.97
C THR A 55 4.64 -0.53 -11.40
N SER A 56 5.18 0.68 -11.57
CA SER A 56 5.57 1.21 -12.88
C SER A 56 6.78 0.48 -13.53
N HIS A 57 7.35 -0.54 -12.89
CA HIS A 57 8.48 -1.33 -13.43
C HIS A 57 8.10 -2.81 -13.54
N ALA A 58 6.81 -3.11 -13.65
CA ALA A 58 6.27 -4.46 -13.57
C ALA A 58 6.84 -5.45 -14.61
N HIS A 59 7.32 -4.94 -15.76
CA HIS A 59 7.90 -5.73 -16.85
C HIS A 59 9.29 -6.31 -16.56
N GLU A 60 10.08 -5.64 -15.73
CA GLU A 60 11.48 -6.01 -15.48
C GLU A 60 11.65 -6.57 -14.06
N ASP A 61 11.32 -5.77 -13.07
CA ASP A 61 11.43 -6.08 -11.65
C ASP A 61 10.18 -5.50 -10.95
N PRO A 62 9.09 -6.29 -10.78
CA PRO A 62 7.81 -5.84 -10.21
C PRO A 62 7.93 -5.59 -8.71
N CYS A 63 8.76 -4.61 -8.36
CA CYS A 63 9.14 -4.26 -7.01
C CYS A 63 9.17 -2.75 -6.84
N CYS A 64 9.14 -2.31 -5.59
CA CYS A 64 9.49 -0.96 -5.19
C CYS A 64 10.31 -1.00 -3.90
N TYR A 65 10.79 0.15 -3.44
CA TYR A 65 11.54 0.26 -2.20
C TYR A 65 10.81 1.19 -1.24
N LEU A 66 10.74 0.78 0.02
CA LEU A 66 10.26 1.63 1.10
C LEU A 66 11.44 2.25 1.82
N GLU A 67 11.48 3.57 1.80
CA GLU A 67 12.38 4.35 2.62
C GLU A 67 11.78 4.56 4.01
N THR A 68 12.53 4.16 5.03
CA THR A 68 12.30 4.52 6.43
C THR A 68 13.44 5.43 6.88
N SER A 69 13.11 6.62 7.36
CA SER A 69 14.08 7.53 7.98
C SER A 69 14.21 7.22 9.46
N SER A 70 15.44 7.04 9.94
CA SER A 70 15.73 6.97 11.36
C SER A 70 15.80 8.37 11.99
N VAL A 71 15.82 8.43 13.32
CA VAL A 71 15.86 9.68 14.09
C VAL A 71 17.20 10.44 13.89
N ASP A 72 18.27 9.72 13.58
CA ASP A 72 19.61 10.22 13.24
C ASP A 72 19.80 10.51 11.74
N GLY A 73 18.75 10.34 10.92
CA GLY A 73 18.75 10.68 9.50
C GLY A 73 19.33 9.60 8.59
N GLU A 74 19.69 8.43 9.12
CA GLU A 74 20.04 7.27 8.31
C GLU A 74 18.80 6.81 7.52
N THR A 75 19.05 6.45 6.27
CA THR A 75 18.01 6.10 5.31
C THR A 75 18.15 4.62 4.97
N TYR A 76 17.13 3.83 5.29
CA TYR A 76 17.12 2.40 4.98
C TYR A 76 16.05 2.11 3.92
N LEU A 77 16.43 1.36 2.89
CA LEU A 77 15.54 0.92 1.83
C LEU A 77 15.17 -0.55 2.02
N LYS A 78 13.87 -0.83 2.14
CA LYS A 78 13.32 -2.20 2.15
C LYS A 78 12.71 -2.51 0.79
N LYS A 79 13.25 -3.50 0.09
CA LYS A 79 12.65 -4.01 -1.16
C LYS A 79 11.30 -4.66 -0.86
N ARG A 80 10.29 -4.33 -1.66
CA ARG A 80 8.94 -4.90 -1.64
C ARG A 80 8.60 -5.37 -3.05
N TYR A 81 8.00 -6.56 -3.19
CA TYR A 81 7.68 -7.12 -4.49
C TYR A 81 6.22 -7.54 -4.61
N THR A 82 5.68 -7.42 -5.81
CA THR A 82 4.37 -7.98 -6.16
C THR A 82 4.50 -9.49 -6.32
N LYS A 83 3.52 -10.26 -5.86
CA LYS A 83 3.50 -11.72 -6.12
C LYS A 83 3.27 -11.97 -7.62
N PRO A 84 4.03 -12.87 -8.27
CA PRO A 84 3.83 -13.19 -9.68
C PRO A 84 2.39 -13.62 -10.01
N ALA A 85 1.74 -14.38 -9.13
CA ALA A 85 0.35 -14.80 -9.32
C ALA A 85 -0.65 -13.63 -9.26
N ILE A 86 -0.39 -12.61 -8.44
CA ILE A 86 -1.20 -11.37 -8.44
C ILE A 86 -0.98 -10.64 -9.75
N LEU A 87 0.29 -10.49 -10.16
CA LEU A 87 0.67 -9.78 -11.38
C LEU A 87 0.02 -10.39 -12.62
N GLN A 88 0.06 -11.72 -12.74
CA GLN A 88 -0.58 -12.46 -13.83
C GLN A 88 -2.11 -12.24 -13.90
N THR A 89 -2.75 -11.91 -12.78
CA THR A 89 -4.19 -11.64 -12.73
C THR A 89 -4.50 -10.17 -13.04
N VAL A 90 -3.75 -9.23 -12.46
CA VAL A 90 -4.07 -7.79 -12.58
C VAL A 90 -3.40 -7.13 -13.79
N ALA A 91 -2.39 -7.76 -14.36
CA ALA A 91 -1.66 -7.31 -15.54
C ALA A 91 -1.12 -8.51 -16.35
N PRO A 92 -2.00 -9.32 -16.98
CA PRO A 92 -1.58 -10.52 -17.70
C PRO A 92 -0.66 -10.23 -18.90
N ASP A 93 -0.94 -9.15 -19.63
CA ASP A 93 -0.22 -8.77 -20.83
C ASP A 93 0.66 -7.54 -20.58
N LEU A 94 1.63 -7.70 -19.67
CA LEU A 94 2.50 -6.62 -19.21
C LEU A 94 3.05 -5.80 -20.37
N GLU A 95 3.58 -6.41 -21.43
CA GLU A 95 4.20 -5.74 -22.60
C GLU A 95 3.38 -4.59 -23.20
N THR A 96 2.05 -4.62 -23.04
CA THR A 96 1.12 -3.59 -23.53
C THR A 96 0.97 -2.39 -22.59
N TYR A 97 1.44 -2.51 -21.34
CA TYR A 97 1.35 -1.48 -20.30
C TYR A 97 2.44 -0.44 -20.54
N SER A 98 2.05 0.72 -21.09
CA SER A 98 2.85 1.94 -20.98
C SER A 98 2.95 2.30 -19.50
N CYS A 99 4.16 2.19 -18.95
CA CYS A 99 4.46 2.63 -17.59
C CYS A 99 4.95 4.09 -17.55
N ASP A 100 4.55 4.89 -18.54
CA ASP A 100 4.93 6.30 -18.61
C ASP A 100 4.41 7.06 -17.39
N GLU A 101 5.17 8.09 -16.99
CA GLU A 101 4.97 8.84 -15.75
C GLU A 101 3.61 9.55 -15.65
N GLU A 102 2.96 9.83 -16.78
CA GLU A 102 1.82 10.77 -16.86
C GLU A 102 0.45 10.10 -17.04
N VAL A 103 0.37 8.77 -17.17
CA VAL A 103 -0.91 8.13 -17.48
C VAL A 103 -1.64 7.77 -16.19
N ASP A 104 -2.68 8.54 -15.86
CA ASP A 104 -3.62 8.29 -14.76
C ASP A 104 -4.54 7.08 -14.96
N PHE A 105 -4.50 6.48 -16.16
CA PHE A 105 -5.36 5.40 -16.55
C PHE A 105 -4.82 4.03 -16.10
N VAL A 106 -5.67 3.26 -15.41
CA VAL A 106 -5.37 1.88 -15.07
C VAL A 106 -5.89 0.97 -16.18
N PRO A 107 -5.08 0.02 -16.68
CA PRO A 107 -5.52 -0.83 -17.79
C PRO A 107 -6.77 -1.62 -17.48
N GLN A 108 -7.53 -1.92 -18.53
CA GLN A 108 -8.85 -2.53 -18.40
C GLN A 108 -8.80 -3.88 -17.67
N ASP A 109 -7.76 -4.68 -17.88
CA ASP A 109 -7.59 -5.96 -17.17
C ASP A 109 -7.46 -5.76 -15.66
N PHE A 110 -6.75 -4.72 -15.23
CA PHE A 110 -6.62 -4.38 -13.81
C PHE A 110 -8.00 -4.04 -13.22
N LEU A 111 -8.78 -3.20 -13.91
CA LEU A 111 -10.13 -2.83 -13.46
C LEU A 111 -11.06 -4.05 -13.39
N GLN A 112 -10.95 -4.96 -14.35
CA GLN A 112 -11.71 -6.22 -14.35
C GLN A 112 -11.29 -7.14 -13.20
N ALA A 113 -9.98 -7.26 -12.94
CA ALA A 113 -9.45 -8.09 -11.86
C ALA A 113 -9.84 -7.58 -10.47
N ILE A 114 -9.87 -6.26 -10.28
CA ILE A 114 -10.13 -5.60 -8.99
C ILE A 114 -11.63 -5.26 -8.81
N GLY A 115 -12.46 -5.53 -9.81
CA GLY A 115 -13.90 -5.24 -9.84
C GLY A 115 -14.66 -5.67 -8.57
N ARG A 116 -15.60 -4.80 -8.18
CA ARG A 116 -16.06 -4.46 -6.82
C ARG A 116 -16.53 -5.56 -5.86
N ASP A 117 -16.79 -6.80 -6.30
CA ASP A 117 -17.55 -7.75 -5.48
C ASP A 117 -16.97 -9.18 -5.38
N THR A 118 -15.73 -9.39 -5.82
CA THR A 118 -15.19 -10.76 -5.93
C THR A 118 -13.78 -10.96 -5.38
N VAL A 119 -13.04 -9.89 -5.09
CA VAL A 119 -11.71 -10.03 -4.50
C VAL A 119 -11.84 -10.18 -2.99
N VAL A 120 -11.44 -11.33 -2.45
CA VAL A 120 -11.48 -11.59 -1.01
C VAL A 120 -10.09 -11.46 -0.42
N LEU A 121 -9.96 -10.60 0.60
CA LEU A 121 -8.74 -10.45 1.40
C LEU A 121 -8.96 -11.05 2.78
N ARG A 122 -8.09 -11.99 3.18
CA ARG A 122 -8.04 -12.53 4.54
C ARG A 122 -6.64 -12.30 5.09
N TYR A 123 -6.52 -11.68 6.24
CA TYR A 123 -5.22 -11.34 6.83
C TYR A 123 -5.33 -11.33 8.35
N ASP A 124 -4.17 -11.41 9.01
CA ASP A 124 -4.06 -11.38 10.46
C ASP A 124 -4.70 -10.10 11.05
N LEU A 125 -5.01 -10.11 12.35
CA LEU A 125 -5.40 -8.88 13.02
C LEU A 125 -4.19 -7.95 13.17
N PRO A 126 -4.41 -6.62 13.24
CA PRO A 126 -3.36 -5.65 13.52
C PRO A 126 -2.52 -6.00 14.76
N ASP A 127 -1.20 -5.93 14.60
CA ASP A 127 -0.22 -6.11 15.69
C ASP A 127 0.94 -5.11 15.53
N SER A 128 1.83 -5.05 16.53
CA SER A 128 3.00 -4.16 16.55
C SER A 128 4.23 -4.71 15.81
N SER A 129 4.15 -5.88 15.19
CA SER A 129 5.27 -6.51 14.50
C SER A 129 5.39 -6.00 13.07
N LEU A 130 6.48 -5.29 12.77
CA LEU A 130 6.76 -4.77 11.42
C LEU A 130 7.26 -5.85 10.44
N SER A 131 7.68 -7.00 10.96
CA SER A 131 8.22 -8.12 10.16
C SER A 131 7.18 -9.22 9.93
N SER A 132 6.21 -9.36 10.82
CA SER A 132 5.10 -10.30 10.66
C SER A 132 3.96 -9.61 9.90
N PHE A 133 3.56 -10.20 8.79
CA PHE A 133 2.29 -9.92 8.13
C PHE A 133 1.95 -11.20 7.39
N ASN A 134 0.78 -11.78 7.61
CA ASN A 134 0.32 -12.91 6.82
C ASN A 134 -1.10 -12.63 6.33
N GLY A 135 -1.34 -13.02 5.09
CA GLY A 135 -2.66 -12.96 4.50
C GLY A 135 -2.71 -13.69 3.16
N GLU A 136 -3.91 -13.71 2.61
CA GLU A 136 -4.21 -14.22 1.29
C GLU A 136 -5.17 -13.28 0.56
N ILE A 137 -4.95 -13.17 -0.74
CA ILE A 137 -5.84 -12.50 -1.68
C ILE A 137 -6.39 -13.55 -2.65
N GLU A 138 -7.69 -13.53 -2.86
CA GLU A 138 -8.39 -14.46 -3.74
C GLU A 138 -9.17 -13.65 -4.78
N PHE A 139 -8.78 -13.78 -6.05
CA PHE A 139 -9.49 -13.20 -7.18
C PHE A 139 -10.56 -14.16 -7.69
N PRO A 140 -11.67 -13.68 -8.28
CA PRO A 140 -12.71 -14.53 -8.85
C PRO A 140 -12.16 -15.57 -9.83
N GLY A 141 -12.47 -16.85 -9.58
CA GLY A 141 -12.05 -17.95 -10.46
C GLY A 141 -10.56 -18.28 -10.40
N ALA A 142 -9.77 -17.60 -9.55
CA ALA A 142 -8.36 -17.87 -9.33
C ALA A 142 -8.12 -18.56 -7.98
N LYS A 143 -6.95 -19.18 -7.83
CA LYS A 143 -6.52 -19.71 -6.53
C LYS A 143 -6.12 -18.56 -5.61
N ALA A 144 -6.39 -18.72 -4.31
CA ALA A 144 -5.89 -17.81 -3.30
C ALA A 144 -4.35 -17.71 -3.34
N VAL A 145 -3.83 -16.49 -3.27
CA VAL A 145 -2.40 -16.16 -3.29
C VAL A 145 -2.02 -15.64 -1.91
N THR A 146 -1.10 -16.33 -1.24
CA THR A 146 -0.58 -15.86 0.05
C THR A 146 0.41 -14.72 -0.13
N PHE A 147 0.39 -13.79 0.81
CA PHE A 147 1.30 -12.66 0.86
C PHE A 147 1.84 -12.44 2.27
N SER A 148 2.99 -11.79 2.36
CA SER A 148 3.64 -11.50 3.63
C SER A 148 4.14 -10.05 3.71
N ALA A 149 4.88 -9.71 4.77
CA ALA A 149 5.41 -8.36 4.97
C ALA A 149 6.23 -7.86 3.76
N GLU A 150 6.89 -8.75 3.03
CA GLU A 150 7.67 -8.42 1.82
C GLU A 150 6.81 -7.94 0.64
N ASN A 151 5.50 -8.17 0.68
CA ASN A 151 4.55 -7.75 -0.34
C ASN A 151 3.75 -6.52 0.10
N THR A 152 4.04 -5.95 1.27
CA THR A 152 3.24 -4.86 1.86
C THR A 152 3.98 -3.54 1.90
N LEU A 153 3.27 -2.45 1.63
CA LEU A 153 3.73 -1.08 1.87
C LEU A 153 3.19 -0.62 3.22
N LEU A 154 4.07 -0.08 4.07
CA LEU A 154 3.72 0.37 5.41
C LEU A 154 3.49 1.88 5.41
N ARG A 155 2.46 2.32 6.14
CA ARG A 155 2.13 3.73 6.33
C ARG A 155 3.34 4.52 6.84
N GLY A 156 3.57 5.70 6.30
CA GLY A 156 4.65 6.58 6.76
C GLY A 156 6.00 6.34 6.09
N CYS A 157 6.18 5.22 5.38
CA CYS A 157 7.33 5.00 4.51
C CYS A 157 7.19 5.80 3.21
N LYS A 158 8.30 6.17 2.57
CA LYS A 158 8.28 6.76 1.22
C LYS A 158 8.53 5.71 0.14
N VAL A 159 7.81 5.79 -0.98
CA VAL A 159 8.02 4.91 -2.13
C VAL A 159 9.21 5.41 -2.96
N ARG A 160 10.15 4.52 -3.29
CA ARG A 160 11.37 4.80 -4.05
C ARG A 160 11.54 3.83 -5.22
N ASN A 161 12.34 4.27 -6.19
CA ASN A 161 12.80 3.54 -7.38
C ASN A 161 11.71 3.13 -8.38
N VAL A 162 10.47 3.57 -8.19
CA VAL A 162 9.38 3.43 -9.16
C VAL A 162 8.68 4.78 -9.32
N ASN A 163 8.07 5.02 -10.48
CA ASN A 163 7.32 6.24 -10.75
C ASN A 163 6.01 6.25 -9.96
N TRP A 164 5.41 5.07 -9.81
CA TRP A 164 4.24 4.86 -8.97
C TRP A 164 4.16 3.40 -8.48
N ALA A 165 3.43 3.21 -7.39
CA ALA A 165 3.01 1.92 -6.87
C ALA A 165 1.50 1.95 -6.61
N ILE A 166 0.82 0.84 -6.92
CA ILE A 166 -0.61 0.65 -6.67
C ILE A 166 -0.77 -0.48 -5.66
N GLY A 167 -1.59 -0.24 -4.63
CA GLY A 167 -1.89 -1.24 -3.62
C GLY A 167 -3.31 -1.16 -3.08
N VAL A 168 -3.78 -2.26 -2.51
CA VAL A 168 -5.06 -2.33 -1.80
C VAL A 168 -4.85 -2.17 -0.30
N VAL A 169 -5.63 -1.30 0.32
CA VAL A 169 -5.50 -0.93 1.73
C VAL A 169 -5.93 -2.08 2.65
N LEU A 170 -5.04 -2.47 3.57
CA LEU A 170 -5.24 -3.52 4.58
C LEU A 170 -5.55 -2.92 5.96
N TYR A 171 -4.74 -1.97 6.44
CA TYR A 171 -4.93 -1.30 7.73
C TYR A 171 -4.89 0.22 7.59
N THR A 172 -5.68 0.91 8.40
CA THR A 172 -5.82 2.37 8.40
C THR A 172 -5.70 2.93 9.81
N GLY A 173 -5.25 4.18 9.96
CA GLY A 173 -5.24 4.86 11.26
C GLY A 173 -4.41 4.12 12.31
N HIS A 174 -4.97 3.93 13.50
CA HIS A 174 -4.28 3.27 14.63
C HIS A 174 -4.05 1.77 14.43
N ASP A 175 -4.71 1.14 13.45
CA ASP A 175 -4.47 -0.27 13.12
C ASP A 175 -3.20 -0.47 12.28
N THR A 176 -2.60 0.60 11.76
CA THR A 176 -1.35 0.48 10.99
C THR A 176 -0.19 0.06 11.88
N LYS A 177 0.65 -0.85 11.38
CA LYS A 177 1.70 -1.53 12.14
C LYS A 177 2.71 -0.56 12.75
N ILE A 178 3.07 0.50 12.04
CA ILE A 178 3.99 1.51 12.56
C ILE A 178 3.35 2.28 13.73
N LEU A 179 2.08 2.69 13.62
CA LEU A 179 1.41 3.35 14.74
C LEU A 179 1.19 2.42 15.94
N MET A 180 0.90 1.14 15.69
CA MET A 180 0.82 0.13 16.75
C MET A 180 2.17 -0.07 17.46
N ALA A 181 3.27 -0.10 16.70
CA ALA A 181 4.62 -0.22 17.25
C ALA A 181 5.06 1.02 18.04
N ASP A 182 4.60 2.20 17.63
CA ASP A 182 4.91 3.48 18.27
C ASP A 182 3.96 3.84 19.43
N ASP A 183 2.92 3.04 19.73
CA ASP A 183 1.95 3.36 20.78
C ASP A 183 2.61 3.39 22.19
N PRO A 184 2.69 4.57 22.84
CA PRO A 184 3.29 4.71 24.17
C PRO A 184 2.48 4.09 25.31
N SER A 185 1.30 3.50 25.03
CA SER A 185 0.47 2.80 26.03
C SER A 185 1.23 1.68 26.78
N THR A 186 2.38 1.23 26.27
CA THR A 186 3.19 0.18 26.90
C THR A 186 4.39 0.65 27.73
N ARG A 187 4.81 1.92 27.78
CA ARG A 187 5.99 2.30 28.60
C ARG A 187 5.94 3.71 29.20
N LYS A 188 5.33 3.80 30.38
CA LYS A 188 5.67 4.81 31.40
C LYS A 188 5.89 4.12 32.74
N ILE A 189 7.15 3.89 33.09
CA ILE A 189 7.53 3.57 34.46
C ILE A 189 8.08 4.85 35.06
N SER A 190 7.38 5.40 36.06
CA SER A 190 7.96 6.40 36.95
C SER A 190 8.67 5.65 38.07
N ILE A 191 9.99 5.82 38.17
CA ILE A 191 10.76 5.36 39.33
C ILE A 191 10.56 6.43 40.42
N VAL A 192 10.17 5.99 41.63
CA VAL A 192 10.17 6.81 42.85
C VAL A 192 11.47 6.56 43.59
#